data_AF-A0A328D5I0-F1
#
_entry.id   AF-A0A328D5I0-F1
#
_cell.length_a   1.000
_cell.length_b   1.000
_cell.length_c   1.000
_cell.angle_alpha   90.00
_cell.angle_beta   90.00
_cell.angle_gamma   90.00
#
_symmetry.space_group_name_H-M   'P 1'
#
loop_
_entity.id
_entity.type
_entity.pdbx_description
1 polymer ?
#
loop_
_entity_poly.entity_id
_entity_poly.type
_entity_poly.pdbx_seq_one_letter_code
_entity_poly.pdbx_strand_id
1 'polypeptide(L)'
;MTSPNHLDDEDDFGGDFSGTRRPGSKRSFGELDDEKEDIFGSKKGNIRSEETAPGAATGTILSLRESLKNCEETLATCQSELEAAKSELQKWHSSFLREPFIASGSTPEPRIVVNYVHNLRSSEELLQEQLEKAKKKEAAFIVNIAKRDQEISELKSSLRDLRAQLKPPSMQARKLLLDPAIHEEFTRLKNLVDEKDKKVKELQDNIAAVNFTPQSKNGKLLMAKCRTLQEENEEIGNQANEGKMHDMAMKLALQKSQNAELRSHLEGLCKQIEGLTNDVEISNEMLYFSSMSKAIWYLSFWSLFLHTRQGCKSML
;
A
#
# COMPACT_ATOMS: atom_id res chain seq x y z
N MET A 1 -26.55 43.20 -0.34
CA MET A 1 -26.62 43.85 -1.66
C MET A 1 -27.19 42.83 -2.63
N THR A 2 -28.34 43.18 -3.19
CA THR A 2 -28.92 42.79 -4.49
C THR A 2 -29.11 41.30 -4.83
N SER A 3 -30.36 40.97 -5.13
CA SER A 3 -30.95 39.68 -5.49
C SER A 3 -31.12 39.54 -7.03
N PRO A 4 -31.64 38.40 -7.56
CA PRO A 4 -31.19 37.68 -8.77
C PRO A 4 -32.02 37.96 -10.04
N ASN A 5 -31.63 37.38 -11.18
CA ASN A 5 -32.47 36.95 -12.34
C ASN A 5 -31.61 35.99 -13.21
N HIS A 6 -31.93 34.71 -13.39
CA HIS A 6 -33.06 34.09 -14.10
C HIS A 6 -32.99 34.36 -15.62
N LEU A 7 -32.54 33.34 -16.36
CA LEU A 7 -32.72 33.21 -17.80
C LEU A 7 -33.16 31.77 -18.04
N ASP A 8 -34.46 31.62 -18.27
CA ASP A 8 -35.10 30.40 -18.75
C ASP A 8 -34.83 30.23 -20.25
N ASP A 9 -34.56 28.99 -20.62
CA ASP A 9 -34.71 28.44 -21.96
C ASP A 9 -36.21 28.15 -22.18
N GLU A 10 -36.85 28.90 -23.06
CA GLU A 10 -38.22 28.64 -23.54
C GLU A 10 -38.22 28.80 -25.07
N ASP A 11 -37.88 27.74 -25.81
CA ASP A 11 -38.23 27.59 -27.22
C ASP A 11 -39.52 26.74 -27.31
N ASP A 12 -40.63 27.41 -27.00
CA ASP A 12 -42.00 26.96 -27.18
C ASP A 12 -42.39 27.07 -28.66
N PHE A 13 -42.46 25.93 -29.36
CA PHE A 13 -43.02 25.87 -30.72
C PHE A 13 -44.49 25.44 -30.67
N GLY A 14 -45.32 26.28 -30.08
CA GLY A 14 -46.78 26.25 -30.17
C GLY A 14 -47.25 26.88 -31.48
N GLY A 15 -48.04 26.13 -32.25
CA GLY A 15 -48.68 26.61 -33.46
C GLY A 15 -49.91 27.48 -33.18
N ASP A 16 -50.15 28.47 -34.03
CA ASP A 16 -51.51 28.80 -34.44
C ASP A 16 -51.56 29.39 -35.86
N PHE A 17 -52.67 29.09 -36.55
CA PHE A 17 -52.94 29.44 -37.93
C PHE A 17 -53.35 30.91 -38.08
N SER A 18 -52.80 31.61 -39.06
CA SER A 18 -53.61 32.50 -39.92
C SER A 18 -52.94 32.70 -41.27
N GLY A 19 -53.69 32.41 -42.33
CA GLY A 19 -53.16 32.35 -43.69
C GLY A 19 -53.07 33.70 -44.38
N THR A 20 -52.16 33.83 -45.34
CA THR A 20 -52.44 34.53 -46.59
C THR A 20 -51.45 34.13 -47.70
N ARG A 21 -51.98 33.44 -48.72
CA ARG A 21 -51.66 33.56 -50.17
C ARG A 21 -50.20 33.80 -50.61
N ARG A 22 -49.57 32.77 -51.20
CA ARG A 22 -49.33 32.60 -52.67
C ARG A 22 -48.33 31.45 -52.94
N PRO A 23 -48.60 30.53 -53.89
CA PRO A 23 -47.76 29.37 -54.15
C PRO A 23 -46.77 29.60 -55.31
N GLY A 24 -45.54 29.13 -55.15
CA GLY A 24 -44.52 29.03 -56.19
C GLY A 24 -44.32 27.59 -56.65
N SER A 25 -44.66 27.33 -57.90
CA SER A 25 -44.08 26.35 -58.83
C SER A 25 -44.04 24.86 -58.44
N LYS A 26 -45.11 24.14 -58.80
CA LYS A 26 -45.03 22.73 -59.22
C LYS A 26 -45.60 22.61 -60.63
N ARG A 27 -44.81 21.90 -61.43
CA ARG A 27 -44.96 21.68 -62.88
C ARG A 27 -46.29 20.98 -63.15
N SER A 28 -47.13 21.59 -63.98
CA SER A 28 -48.37 21.01 -64.47
C SER A 28 -48.11 20.28 -65.78
N PHE A 29 -48.66 19.09 -65.84
CA PHE A 29 -48.77 18.18 -66.96
C PHE A 29 -50.03 18.53 -67.76
N GLY A 30 -49.97 18.42 -69.09
CA GLY A 30 -51.13 18.25 -69.96
C GLY A 30 -51.70 19.52 -70.58
N GLU A 31 -51.22 19.88 -71.76
CA GLU A 31 -52.03 20.53 -72.80
C GLU A 31 -51.76 19.77 -74.10
N LEU A 32 -52.69 18.88 -74.42
CA LEU A 32 -52.83 18.27 -75.73
C LEU A 32 -53.48 19.33 -76.60
N ASP A 33 -52.68 20.03 -77.40
CA ASP A 33 -53.22 20.74 -78.55
C ASP A 33 -52.90 19.96 -79.83
N ASP A 34 -53.99 19.76 -80.54
CA ASP A 34 -54.26 18.76 -81.56
C ASP A 34 -53.85 19.34 -82.92
N GLU A 35 -52.54 19.38 -83.21
CA GLU A 35 -52.05 19.75 -84.54
C GLU A 35 -52.07 18.53 -85.47
N LYS A 36 -53.27 18.23 -85.97
CA LYS A 36 -53.42 17.44 -87.19
C LYS A 36 -52.87 18.25 -88.36
N GLU A 37 -51.58 18.10 -88.61
CA GLU A 37 -50.95 18.39 -89.90
C GLU A 37 -51.66 17.55 -90.98
N ASP A 38 -52.67 18.14 -91.62
CA ASP A 38 -53.31 17.68 -92.85
C ASP A 38 -52.26 17.69 -93.99
N ILE A 39 -51.40 16.68 -94.00
CA ILE A 39 -50.32 16.45 -94.96
C ILE A 39 -50.81 15.96 -96.33
N PHE A 40 -52.12 15.98 -96.57
CA PHE A 40 -52.74 15.79 -97.88
C PHE A 40 -53.33 17.11 -98.37
N GLY A 41 -52.44 18.03 -98.74
CA GLY A 41 -52.77 19.14 -99.62
C GLY A 41 -53.36 18.60 -100.91
N SER A 42 -54.69 18.60 -101.01
CA SER A 42 -55.41 18.32 -102.25
C SER A 42 -55.08 19.44 -103.24
N LYS A 43 -54.02 19.20 -104.00
CA LYS A 43 -53.57 19.99 -105.13
C LYS A 43 -54.66 19.96 -106.21
N LYS A 44 -55.66 20.83 -106.08
CA LYS A 44 -56.60 21.14 -107.16
C LYS A 44 -55.85 21.98 -108.18
N GLY A 45 -55.10 21.30 -109.05
CA GLY A 45 -54.47 21.86 -110.22
C GLY A 45 -55.54 22.46 -111.13
N ASN A 46 -55.60 23.79 -111.17
CA ASN A 46 -56.25 24.53 -112.24
C ASN A 46 -55.40 24.32 -113.51
N ILE A 47 -55.80 23.39 -114.36
CA ILE A 47 -55.25 23.26 -115.71
C ILE A 47 -55.83 24.42 -116.51
N ARG A 48 -55.17 25.58 -116.47
CA ARG A 48 -55.26 26.57 -117.53
C ARG A 48 -54.22 26.19 -118.59
N SER A 49 -54.75 25.61 -119.66
CA SER A 49 -54.05 25.40 -120.91
C SER A 49 -53.76 26.77 -121.53
N GLU A 50 -52.51 27.21 -121.53
CA GLU A 50 -52.07 28.41 -122.23
C GLU A 50 -50.67 28.19 -122.83
N GLU A 51 -50.56 28.53 -124.11
CA GLU A 51 -49.51 28.31 -125.11
C GLU A 51 -48.07 28.00 -124.67
N THR A 52 -47.54 26.94 -125.30
CA THR A 52 -46.16 26.45 -125.24
C THR A 52 -45.15 27.47 -125.77
N ALA A 53 -44.45 28.16 -124.87
CA ALA A 53 -43.13 28.75 -125.16
C ALA A 53 -42.03 27.71 -124.89
N PRO A 54 -40.99 27.58 -125.75
CA PRO A 54 -39.99 26.50 -125.68
C PRO A 54 -39.15 26.45 -124.38
N GLY A 55 -39.13 27.52 -123.58
CA GLY A 55 -38.48 27.57 -122.27
C GLY A 55 -39.25 26.89 -121.13
N ALA A 56 -40.59 26.87 -121.18
CA ALA A 56 -41.43 26.34 -120.10
C ALA A 56 -41.45 24.79 -120.07
N ALA A 57 -41.46 24.15 -121.25
CA ALA A 57 -41.33 22.70 -121.36
C ALA A 57 -39.93 22.21 -120.94
N THR A 58 -38.88 22.99 -121.23
CA THR A 58 -37.50 22.64 -120.84
C THR A 58 -37.29 22.75 -119.32
N GLY A 59 -37.84 23.79 -118.69
CA GLY A 59 -37.77 23.95 -117.22
C GLY A 59 -38.50 22.83 -116.46
N THR A 60 -39.69 22.44 -116.93
CA THR A 60 -40.44 21.32 -116.32
C THR A 60 -39.71 19.98 -116.48
N ILE A 61 -39.08 19.72 -117.62
CA ILE A 61 -38.27 18.51 -117.83
C ILE A 61 -37.05 18.47 -116.88
N LEU A 62 -36.37 19.61 -116.65
CA LEU A 62 -35.24 19.67 -115.73
C LEU A 62 -35.67 19.47 -114.27
N SER A 63 -36.75 20.12 -113.83
CA SER A 63 -37.30 19.90 -112.49
C SER A 63 -37.76 18.46 -112.26
N LEU A 64 -38.31 17.80 -113.28
CA LEU A 64 -38.68 16.38 -113.20
C LEU A 64 -37.44 15.47 -113.14
N ARG A 65 -36.36 15.79 -113.86
CA ARG A 65 -35.09 15.04 -113.80
C ARG A 65 -34.39 15.22 -112.46
N GLU A 66 -34.36 16.44 -111.94
CA GLU A 66 -33.82 16.72 -110.60
C GLU A 66 -34.65 16.02 -109.53
N SER A 67 -35.98 16.10 -109.62
CA SER A 67 -36.87 15.34 -108.73
C SER A 67 -36.67 13.82 -108.86
N LEU A 68 -36.48 13.29 -110.07
CA LEU A 68 -36.21 11.87 -110.29
C LEU A 68 -34.89 11.46 -109.65
N LYS A 69 -33.83 12.26 -109.85
CA LYS A 69 -32.52 12.03 -109.24
C LYS A 69 -32.59 12.07 -107.71
N ASN A 70 -33.30 13.04 -107.14
CA ASN A 70 -33.54 13.10 -105.69
C ASN A 70 -34.33 11.87 -105.20
N CYS A 71 -35.30 11.38 -105.97
CA CYS A 71 -36.01 10.13 -105.66
C CYS A 71 -35.07 8.92 -105.71
N GLU A 72 -34.14 8.86 -106.66
CA GLU A 72 -33.15 7.78 -106.75
C GLU A 72 -32.16 7.81 -105.57
N GLU A 73 -31.67 8.99 -105.18
CA GLU A 73 -30.79 9.17 -104.03
C GLU A 73 -31.47 8.83 -102.70
N THR A 74 -32.75 9.23 -102.52
CA THR A 74 -33.53 8.84 -101.34
C THR A 74 -33.80 7.33 -101.32
N LEU A 75 -34.08 6.70 -102.47
CA LEU A 75 -34.24 5.25 -102.57
C LEU A 75 -32.95 4.51 -102.18
N ALA A 76 -31.79 4.97 -102.66
CA ALA A 76 -30.51 4.40 -102.29
C ALA A 76 -30.22 4.53 -100.78
N THR A 77 -30.60 5.66 -100.18
CA THR A 77 -30.48 5.89 -98.74
C THR A 77 -31.38 4.95 -97.95
N CYS A 78 -32.66 4.86 -98.33
CA CYS A 78 -33.62 3.93 -97.70
C CYS A 78 -33.17 2.47 -97.84
N GLN A 79 -32.55 2.10 -98.96
CA GLN A 79 -32.03 0.74 -99.15
C GLN A 79 -30.84 0.45 -98.24
N SER A 80 -29.94 1.41 -98.05
CA SER A 80 -28.82 1.30 -97.08
C SER A 80 -29.33 1.18 -95.64
N GLU A 81 -30.29 2.02 -95.25
CA GLU A 81 -30.92 1.97 -93.93
C GLU A 81 -31.66 0.64 -93.68
N LEU A 82 -32.32 0.09 -94.69
CA LEU A 82 -32.96 -1.21 -94.62
C LEU A 82 -31.95 -2.34 -94.35
N GLU A 83 -30.82 -2.35 -95.05
CA GLU A 83 -29.77 -3.35 -94.84
C GLU A 83 -29.09 -3.19 -93.48
N ALA A 84 -28.87 -1.95 -93.03
CA ALA A 84 -28.37 -1.67 -91.68
C ALA A 84 -29.35 -2.20 -90.61
N ALA A 85 -30.64 -1.90 -90.73
CA ALA A 85 -31.68 -2.38 -89.82
C ALA A 85 -31.77 -3.92 -89.80
N LYS A 86 -31.65 -4.59 -90.95
CA LYS A 86 -31.60 -6.07 -91.02
C LYS A 86 -30.38 -6.61 -90.26
N SER A 87 -29.22 -5.99 -90.41
CA SER A 87 -27.99 -6.42 -89.72
C SER A 87 -28.11 -6.27 -88.20
N GLU A 88 -28.73 -5.18 -87.72
CA GLU A 88 -29.03 -4.98 -86.30
C GLU A 88 -30.02 -6.02 -85.78
N LEU A 89 -31.08 -6.29 -86.53
CA LEU A 89 -32.09 -7.30 -86.17
C LEU A 89 -31.43 -8.69 -86.03
N GLN A 90 -30.54 -9.05 -86.96
CA GLN A 90 -29.78 -10.30 -86.89
C GLN A 90 -28.85 -10.35 -85.66
N LYS A 91 -28.21 -9.23 -85.31
CA LYS A 91 -27.39 -9.10 -84.09
C LYS A 91 -28.23 -9.32 -82.84
N TRP A 92 -29.41 -8.69 -82.75
CA TRP A 92 -30.34 -8.87 -81.64
C TRP A 92 -30.83 -10.32 -81.53
N HIS A 93 -31.23 -10.94 -82.65
CA HIS A 93 -31.58 -12.36 -82.66
C HIS A 93 -30.47 -13.26 -82.12
N SER A 94 -29.22 -13.03 -82.55
CA SER A 94 -28.07 -13.78 -82.09
C SER A 94 -27.79 -13.58 -80.60
N SER A 95 -28.07 -12.38 -80.06
CA SER A 95 -27.93 -12.08 -78.64
C SER A 95 -28.99 -12.80 -77.82
N PHE A 96 -30.26 -12.74 -78.24
CA PHE A 96 -31.35 -13.37 -77.51
C PHE A 96 -31.25 -14.91 -77.51
N LEU A 97 -30.77 -15.51 -78.60
CA LEU A 97 -30.55 -16.96 -78.68
C LEU A 97 -29.51 -17.50 -77.70
N ARG A 98 -28.62 -16.64 -77.19
CA ARG A 98 -27.63 -17.01 -76.16
C ARG A 98 -28.19 -16.95 -74.75
N GLU A 99 -29.37 -16.36 -74.57
CA GLU A 99 -29.94 -16.11 -73.26
C GLU A 99 -30.75 -17.34 -72.77
N PRO A 100 -30.61 -17.75 -71.50
CA PRO A 100 -31.21 -18.97 -70.97
C PRO A 100 -32.75 -19.01 -70.95
N PHE A 101 -33.45 -17.89 -71.17
CA PHE A 101 -34.91 -17.86 -71.25
C PHE A 101 -35.45 -18.36 -72.61
N ILE A 102 -34.60 -18.51 -73.62
CA ILE A 102 -34.98 -19.03 -74.94
C ILE A 102 -34.58 -20.51 -75.05
N ALA A 103 -35.56 -21.37 -75.31
CA ALA A 103 -35.32 -22.80 -75.51
C ALA A 103 -34.40 -23.03 -76.73
N SER A 104 -33.37 -23.87 -76.57
CA SER A 104 -32.38 -24.14 -77.61
C SER A 104 -33.04 -24.60 -78.92
N GLY A 105 -32.85 -23.84 -80.00
CA GLY A 105 -33.42 -24.11 -81.32
C GLY A 105 -34.75 -23.41 -81.63
N SER A 106 -35.28 -22.59 -80.72
CA SER A 106 -36.52 -21.82 -80.94
C SER A 106 -36.23 -20.39 -81.43
N THR A 107 -37.10 -19.84 -82.29
CA THR A 107 -37.03 -18.45 -82.72
C THR A 107 -37.38 -17.51 -81.56
N PRO A 108 -36.65 -16.40 -81.32
CA PRO A 108 -36.98 -15.43 -80.28
C PRO A 108 -38.34 -14.78 -80.55
N GLU A 109 -39.39 -15.26 -79.89
CA GLU A 109 -40.72 -14.66 -80.02
C GLU A 109 -40.74 -13.30 -79.29
N PRO A 110 -41.14 -12.19 -79.95
CA PRO A 110 -41.12 -10.86 -79.36
C PRO A 110 -41.83 -10.77 -78.00
N ARG A 111 -42.93 -11.50 -77.81
CA ARG A 111 -43.69 -11.51 -76.54
C ARG A 111 -42.88 -12.08 -75.38
N ILE A 112 -42.12 -13.15 -75.62
CA ILE A 112 -41.32 -13.81 -74.59
C ILE A 112 -40.15 -12.90 -74.19
N VAL A 113 -39.48 -12.29 -75.17
CA VAL A 113 -38.38 -11.34 -74.93
C VAL A 113 -38.87 -10.12 -74.16
N VAL A 114 -39.99 -9.51 -74.57
CA VAL A 114 -40.57 -8.35 -73.89
C VAL A 114 -40.97 -8.68 -72.46
N ASN A 115 -41.61 -9.83 -72.21
CA ASN A 115 -41.97 -10.26 -70.86
C ASN A 115 -40.72 -10.50 -69.99
N TYR A 116 -39.67 -11.12 -70.53
CA TYR A 116 -38.42 -11.33 -69.80
C TYR A 116 -37.74 -10.01 -69.44
N VAL A 117 -37.63 -9.06 -70.39
CA VAL A 117 -37.09 -7.73 -70.15
C VAL A 117 -37.91 -6.97 -69.11
N HIS A 118 -39.23 -7.09 -69.16
CA HIS A 118 -40.11 -6.49 -68.15
C HIS A 118 -39.86 -7.09 -66.76
N ASN A 119 -39.82 -8.42 -66.64
CA ASN A 119 -39.56 -9.11 -65.38
C ASN A 119 -38.17 -8.77 -64.82
N LEU A 120 -37.14 -8.72 -65.67
CA LEU A 120 -35.80 -8.29 -65.27
C LEU A 120 -35.81 -6.86 -64.74
N ARG A 121 -36.49 -5.93 -65.43
CA ARG A 121 -36.62 -4.55 -64.95
C ARG A 121 -37.31 -4.49 -63.59
N SER A 122 -38.42 -5.22 -63.40
CA SER A 122 -39.10 -5.27 -62.11
C SER A 122 -38.24 -5.89 -61.00
N SER A 123 -37.44 -6.92 -61.32
CA SER A 123 -36.49 -7.51 -60.38
C SER A 123 -35.35 -6.56 -60.03
N GLU A 124 -34.84 -5.80 -61.01
CA GLU A 124 -33.82 -4.78 -60.81
C GLU A 124 -34.33 -3.68 -59.88
N GLU A 125 -35.53 -3.16 -60.13
CA GLU A 125 -36.17 -2.14 -59.30
C GLU A 125 -36.36 -2.63 -57.84
N LEU A 126 -36.76 -3.89 -57.65
CA LEU A 126 -36.92 -4.49 -56.32
C LEU A 126 -35.57 -4.63 -55.60
N LEU A 127 -34.53 -5.10 -56.29
CA LEU A 127 -33.18 -5.20 -55.70
C LEU A 127 -32.60 -3.83 -55.37
N GLN A 128 -32.83 -2.82 -56.21
CA GLN A 128 -32.45 -1.43 -55.93
C GLN A 128 -33.15 -0.92 -54.67
N GLU A 129 -34.46 -1.17 -54.52
CA GLU A 129 -35.20 -0.77 -53.32
C GLU A 129 -34.65 -1.46 -52.06
N GLN A 130 -34.33 -2.76 -52.15
CA GLN A 130 -33.72 -3.50 -51.03
C GLN A 130 -32.33 -2.96 -50.67
N LEU A 131 -31.50 -2.64 -51.66
CA LEU A 131 -30.19 -2.04 -51.47
C LEU A 131 -30.31 -0.70 -50.75
N GLU A 132 -31.23 0.17 -51.18
CA GLU A 132 -31.45 1.46 -50.54
C GLU A 132 -31.99 1.32 -49.11
N LYS A 133 -32.85 0.33 -48.84
CA LYS A 133 -33.27 -0.02 -47.47
C LYS A 133 -32.09 -0.51 -46.63
N ALA A 134 -31.20 -1.33 -47.18
CA ALA A 134 -30.01 -1.82 -46.48
C ALA A 134 -29.03 -0.69 -46.15
N LYS A 135 -28.74 0.19 -47.12
CA LYS A 135 -27.89 1.38 -46.91
C LYS A 135 -28.45 2.31 -45.84
N LYS A 136 -29.76 2.57 -45.83
CA LYS A 136 -30.41 3.38 -44.79
C LYS A 136 -30.28 2.73 -43.40
N LYS A 137 -30.44 1.41 -43.29
CA LYS A 137 -30.23 0.67 -42.04
C LYS A 137 -28.78 0.73 -41.57
N GLU A 138 -27.83 0.53 -42.48
CA GLU A 138 -26.39 0.64 -42.18
C GLU A 138 -26.03 2.04 -41.67
N ALA A 139 -26.48 3.09 -42.35
CA ALA A 139 -26.29 4.47 -41.90
C ALA A 139 -26.88 4.71 -40.49
N ALA A 140 -28.08 4.18 -40.22
CA ALA A 140 -28.69 4.26 -38.89
C ALA A 140 -27.87 3.52 -37.82
N PHE A 141 -27.29 2.35 -38.14
CA PHE A 141 -26.40 1.64 -37.22
C PHE A 141 -25.11 2.41 -36.94
N ILE A 142 -24.49 3.01 -37.96
CA ILE A 142 -23.28 3.84 -37.78
C ILE A 142 -23.56 4.99 -36.80
N VAL A 143 -24.68 5.70 -36.98
CA VAL A 143 -25.09 6.80 -36.08
C VAL A 143 -25.35 6.28 -34.66
N ASN A 144 -26.05 5.15 -34.51
CA ASN A 144 -26.32 4.57 -33.19
C ASN A 144 -25.06 4.11 -32.47
N ILE A 145 -24.10 3.51 -33.19
CA ILE A 145 -22.80 3.12 -32.63
C ILE A 145 -22.04 4.35 -32.17
N ALA A 146 -21.94 5.40 -33.00
CA ALA A 146 -21.30 6.65 -32.61
C ALA A 146 -21.95 7.28 -31.36
N LYS A 147 -23.28 7.25 -31.25
CA LYS A 147 -24.00 7.74 -30.07
C LYS A 147 -23.68 6.92 -28.82
N ARG A 148 -23.59 5.59 -28.93
CA ARG A 148 -23.21 4.72 -27.81
C ARG A 148 -21.76 4.91 -27.39
N ASP A 149 -20.84 5.11 -28.32
CA ASP A 149 -19.44 5.41 -28.02
C ASP A 149 -19.28 6.76 -27.29
N GLN A 150 -20.08 7.75 -27.67
CA GLN A 150 -20.16 9.04 -26.97
C GLN A 150 -20.69 8.86 -25.54
N GLU A 151 -21.79 8.13 -25.35
CA GLU A 151 -22.36 7.83 -24.01
C GLU A 151 -21.35 7.08 -23.13
N ILE A 152 -20.64 6.10 -23.68
CA ILE A 152 -19.56 5.38 -22.97
C ILE A 152 -18.45 6.35 -22.53
N SER A 153 -18.09 7.31 -23.39
CA SER A 153 -17.06 8.30 -23.10
C SER A 153 -17.48 9.27 -21.99
N GLU A 154 -18.73 9.71 -21.99
CA GLU A 154 -19.34 10.54 -20.94
C GLU A 154 -19.45 9.80 -19.61
N LEU A 155 -19.93 8.56 -19.61
CA LEU A 155 -19.96 7.73 -18.40
C LEU A 155 -18.55 7.50 -17.84
N LYS A 156 -17.56 7.28 -18.71
CA LYS A 156 -16.15 7.17 -18.30
C LYS A 156 -15.62 8.47 -17.68
N SER A 157 -16.03 9.65 -18.14
CA SER A 157 -15.63 10.92 -17.51
C SER A 157 -16.30 11.10 -16.15
N SER A 158 -17.61 10.89 -16.05
CA SER A 158 -18.33 10.97 -14.78
C SER A 158 -17.75 10.02 -13.72
N LEU A 159 -17.35 8.81 -14.13
CA LEU A 159 -16.65 7.88 -13.24
C LEU A 159 -15.30 8.40 -12.76
N ARG A 160 -14.51 9.06 -13.62
CA ARG A 160 -13.24 9.68 -13.21
C ARG A 160 -13.49 10.80 -12.20
N ASP A 161 -14.50 11.63 -12.43
CA ASP A 161 -14.84 12.75 -11.55
C ASP A 161 -15.35 12.27 -10.19
N LEU A 162 -16.27 11.30 -10.17
CA LEU A 162 -16.73 10.65 -8.94
C LEU A 162 -15.57 10.00 -8.17
N ARG A 163 -14.65 9.33 -8.88
CA ARG A 163 -13.46 8.73 -8.27
C ARG A 163 -12.51 9.79 -7.70
N ALA A 164 -12.42 10.95 -8.33
CA ALA A 164 -11.66 12.09 -7.81
C ALA A 164 -12.31 12.66 -6.55
N GLN A 165 -13.65 12.80 -6.52
CA GLN A 165 -14.40 13.23 -5.34
C GLN A 165 -14.28 12.22 -4.17
N LEU A 166 -14.28 10.93 -4.47
CA LEU A 166 -14.15 9.87 -3.46
C LEU A 166 -12.73 9.76 -2.87
N LYS A 167 -11.70 10.31 -3.54
CA LYS A 167 -10.36 10.46 -2.96
C LYS A 167 -10.35 11.74 -2.12
N PRO A 168 -10.54 11.69 -0.80
CA PRO A 168 -10.71 12.91 -0.03
C PRO A 168 -9.37 13.66 -0.01
N PRO A 169 -9.31 14.92 -0.44
CA PRO A 169 -8.05 15.67 -0.51
C PRO A 169 -7.48 16.01 0.87
N SER A 170 -8.27 15.91 1.95
CA SER A 170 -7.83 16.21 3.32
C SER A 170 -8.30 15.16 4.34
N MET A 171 -7.54 15.02 5.43
CA MET A 171 -7.90 14.16 6.58
C MET A 171 -9.24 14.54 7.23
N GLN A 172 -9.66 15.81 7.16
CA GLN A 172 -10.94 16.27 7.71
C GLN A 172 -12.14 15.72 6.93
N ALA A 173 -12.06 15.64 5.60
CA ALA A 173 -13.13 15.04 4.79
C ALA A 173 -13.27 13.53 5.09
N ARG A 174 -12.17 12.83 5.40
CA ARG A 174 -12.21 11.45 5.92
C ARG A 174 -12.92 11.35 7.28
N LYS A 175 -12.78 12.35 8.16
CA LYS A 175 -13.49 12.38 9.45
C LYS A 175 -15.00 12.59 9.30
N LEU A 176 -15.44 13.36 8.30
CA LEU A 176 -16.85 13.61 8.00
C LEU A 176 -17.57 12.41 7.37
N LEU A 177 -16.85 11.53 6.67
CA LEU A 177 -17.40 10.32 6.05
C LEU A 177 -17.36 9.10 6.98
N LEU A 178 -16.60 9.16 8.07
CA LEU A 178 -16.72 8.18 9.15
C LEU A 178 -17.96 8.56 9.97
N ASP A 179 -18.79 7.57 10.26
CA ASP A 179 -19.88 7.74 11.23
C ASP A 179 -19.32 8.40 12.50
N PRO A 180 -19.95 9.48 13.01
CA PRO A 180 -19.42 10.23 14.15
C PRO A 180 -19.10 9.34 15.36
N ALA A 181 -19.90 8.30 15.63
CA ALA A 181 -19.64 7.37 16.73
C ALA A 181 -18.44 6.45 16.45
N ILE A 182 -18.29 5.98 15.21
CA ILE A 182 -17.10 5.21 14.80
C ILE A 182 -15.82 6.07 14.89
N HIS A 183 -15.88 7.35 14.49
CA HIS A 183 -14.73 8.25 14.59
C HIS A 183 -14.33 8.49 16.06
N GLU A 184 -15.31 8.67 16.93
CA GLU A 184 -15.10 8.85 18.36
C GLU A 184 -14.48 7.60 19.00
N GLU A 185 -14.98 6.40 18.70
CA GLU A 185 -14.37 5.15 19.19
C GLU A 185 -12.95 4.95 18.67
N PHE A 186 -12.67 5.25 17.39
CA PHE A 186 -11.32 5.15 16.86
C PHE A 186 -10.37 6.14 17.56
N THR A 187 -10.84 7.35 17.82
CA THR A 187 -10.06 8.37 18.54
C THR A 187 -9.82 7.96 19.99
N ARG A 188 -10.84 7.43 20.67
CA ARG A 188 -10.74 6.90 22.03
C ARG A 188 -9.75 5.75 22.12
N LEU A 189 -9.83 4.79 21.20
CA LEU A 189 -8.91 3.65 21.12
C LEU A 189 -7.48 4.11 20.85
N LYS A 190 -7.28 5.07 19.94
CA LYS A 190 -5.94 5.63 19.68
C LYS A 190 -5.34 6.28 20.92
N ASN A 191 -6.10 7.15 21.60
CA ASN A 191 -5.65 7.78 22.83
C ASN A 191 -5.34 6.75 23.93
N LEU A 192 -6.17 5.71 24.04
CA LEU A 192 -5.95 4.62 24.99
C LEU A 192 -4.65 3.86 24.70
N VAL A 193 -4.35 3.60 23.42
CA VAL A 193 -3.07 2.98 23.02
C VAL A 193 -1.90 3.89 23.38
N ASP A 194 -1.96 5.17 23.02
CA ASP A 194 -0.89 6.15 23.33
C ASP A 194 -0.65 6.28 24.85
N GLU A 195 -1.72 6.26 25.66
CA GLU A 195 -1.64 6.25 27.13
C GLU A 195 -1.00 4.97 27.68
N LYS A 196 -1.37 3.80 27.13
CA LYS A 196 -0.79 2.52 27.56
C LYS A 196 0.68 2.41 27.15
N ASP A 197 1.06 2.88 25.97
CA ASP A 197 2.46 2.89 25.52
C ASP A 197 3.33 3.80 26.40
N LYS A 198 2.83 4.98 26.79
CA LYS A 198 3.50 5.82 27.79
C LYS A 198 3.68 5.09 29.11
N LYS A 199 2.63 4.41 29.60
CA LYS A 199 2.68 3.67 30.87
C LYS A 199 3.62 2.47 30.82
N VAL A 200 3.68 1.76 29.68
CA VAL A 200 4.66 0.68 29.45
C VAL A 200 6.07 1.24 29.50
N LYS A 201 6.33 2.36 28.83
CA LYS A 201 7.63 3.02 28.86
C LYS A 201 8.03 3.46 30.27
N GLU A 202 7.13 4.12 31.00
CA GLU A 202 7.36 4.52 32.39
C GLU A 202 7.66 3.32 33.29
N LEU A 203 6.91 2.22 33.16
CA LEU A 203 7.16 0.99 33.92
C LEU A 203 8.49 0.34 33.54
N GLN A 204 8.86 0.33 32.26
CA GLN A 204 10.17 -0.14 31.81
C GLN A 204 11.31 0.71 32.36
N ASP A 205 11.16 2.04 32.35
CA ASP A 205 12.13 2.97 32.91
C ASP A 205 12.25 2.80 34.43
N ASN A 206 11.14 2.61 35.14
CA ASN A 206 11.13 2.32 36.58
C ASN A 206 11.79 0.97 36.90
N ILE A 207 11.51 -0.07 36.11
CA ILE A 207 12.18 -1.37 36.24
C ILE A 207 13.68 -1.20 35.99
N ALA A 208 14.09 -0.47 34.96
CA ALA A 208 15.50 -0.20 34.69
C ALA A 208 16.17 0.62 35.82
N ALA A 209 15.44 1.56 36.43
CA ALA A 209 15.91 2.37 37.55
C ALA A 209 16.04 1.56 38.85
N VAL A 210 15.10 0.65 39.13
CA VAL A 210 15.08 -0.19 40.33
C VAL A 210 16.01 -1.40 40.19
N ASN A 211 16.29 -1.84 38.96
CA ASN A 211 17.24 -2.92 38.70
C ASN A 211 18.67 -2.43 38.97
N PHE A 212 19.11 -2.63 40.21
CA PHE A 212 20.51 -2.55 40.57
C PHE A 212 21.34 -3.42 39.63
N THR A 213 22.17 -2.79 38.80
CA THR A 213 23.15 -3.50 37.97
C THR A 213 24.52 -3.34 38.64
N PRO A 214 25.13 -4.43 39.14
CA PRO A 214 26.46 -4.39 39.78
C PRO A 214 27.55 -3.74 38.91
N GLN A 215 27.31 -3.62 37.60
CA GLN A 215 28.22 -3.14 36.56
C GLN A 215 28.01 -1.65 36.23
N SER A 216 26.88 -1.05 36.60
CA SER A 216 26.67 0.40 36.46
C SER A 216 27.64 1.19 37.33
N LYS A 217 27.90 2.46 37.00
CA LYS A 217 28.80 3.31 37.81
C LYS A 217 28.35 3.37 39.28
N ASN A 218 27.05 3.57 39.52
CA ASN A 218 26.48 3.59 40.87
C ASN A 218 26.50 2.20 41.52
N GLY A 219 26.24 1.15 40.75
CA GLY A 219 26.30 -0.22 41.26
C GLY A 219 27.69 -0.65 41.69
N LYS A 220 28.71 -0.34 40.89
CA LYS A 220 30.12 -0.58 41.23
C LYS A 220 30.53 0.19 42.49
N LEU A 221 30.12 1.45 42.63
CA LEU A 221 30.41 2.27 43.80
C LEU A 221 29.74 1.70 45.06
N LEU A 222 28.47 1.27 44.96
CA LEU A 222 27.77 0.65 46.09
C LEU A 222 28.44 -0.68 46.49
N MET A 223 28.77 -1.56 45.53
CA MET A 223 29.47 -2.82 45.83
C MET A 223 30.86 -2.58 46.43
N ALA A 224 31.59 -1.56 45.97
CA ALA A 224 32.86 -1.17 46.58
C ALA A 224 32.66 -0.72 48.02
N LYS A 225 31.65 0.13 48.29
CA LYS A 225 31.31 0.59 49.64
C LYS A 225 30.86 -0.55 50.56
N CYS A 226 30.11 -1.52 50.04
CA CYS A 226 29.75 -2.72 50.80
C CYS A 226 30.98 -3.56 51.15
N ARG A 227 31.92 -3.74 50.22
CA ARG A 227 33.20 -4.43 50.49
C ARG A 227 34.03 -3.71 51.55
N THR A 228 34.21 -2.40 51.43
CA THR A 228 34.99 -1.64 52.43
C THR A 228 34.35 -1.67 53.80
N LEU A 229 33.02 -1.51 53.90
CA LEU A 229 32.32 -1.63 55.19
C LEU A 229 32.41 -3.03 55.79
N GLN A 230 32.48 -4.06 54.95
CA GLN A 230 32.64 -5.44 55.41
C GLN A 230 34.07 -5.69 55.92
N GLU A 231 35.08 -5.20 55.21
CA GLU A 231 36.49 -5.22 55.65
C GLU A 231 36.67 -4.44 56.96
N GLU A 232 36.09 -3.25 57.10
CA GLU A 232 36.13 -2.46 58.34
C GLU A 232 35.46 -3.21 59.51
N ASN A 233 34.32 -3.86 59.29
CA ASN A 233 33.64 -4.63 60.35
C ASN A 233 34.45 -5.86 60.77
N GLU A 234 35.07 -6.56 59.82
CA GLU A 234 35.98 -7.67 60.11
C GLU A 234 37.19 -7.18 60.89
N GLU A 235 37.77 -6.03 60.54
CA GLU A 235 38.88 -5.43 61.27
C GLU A 235 38.49 -4.99 62.68
N ILE A 236 37.32 -4.34 62.86
CA ILE A 236 36.80 -4.00 64.20
C ILE A 236 36.61 -5.26 65.04
N GLY A 237 36.06 -6.34 64.43
CA GLY A 237 35.90 -7.63 65.09
C GLY A 237 37.25 -8.24 65.51
N ASN A 238 38.25 -8.17 64.62
CA ASN A 238 39.59 -8.65 64.90
C ASN A 238 40.27 -7.83 66.00
N GLN A 239 40.23 -6.50 65.93
CA GLN A 239 40.78 -5.61 66.96
C GLN A 239 40.12 -5.84 68.33
N ALA A 240 38.80 -6.07 68.37
CA ALA A 240 38.09 -6.37 69.62
C ALA A 240 38.53 -7.71 70.23
N ASN A 241 38.73 -8.72 69.39
CA ASN A 241 39.18 -10.05 69.83
C ASN A 241 40.66 -10.05 70.25
N GLU A 242 41.53 -9.45 69.43
CA GLU A 242 42.96 -9.34 69.69
C GLU A 242 43.25 -8.45 70.91
N GLY A 243 42.57 -7.31 71.04
CA GLY A 243 42.78 -6.38 72.15
C GLY A 243 42.43 -6.99 73.51
N LYS A 244 41.30 -7.69 73.62
CA LYS A 244 40.92 -8.41 74.85
C LYS A 244 41.88 -9.57 75.14
N MET A 245 42.31 -10.30 74.11
CA MET A 245 43.25 -11.40 74.26
C MET A 245 44.62 -10.91 74.75
N HIS A 246 45.12 -9.79 74.20
CA HIS A 246 46.39 -9.20 74.59
C HIS A 246 46.39 -8.68 76.04
N ASP A 247 45.34 -7.95 76.45
CA ASP A 247 45.20 -7.47 77.84
C ASP A 247 45.14 -8.63 78.84
N MET A 248 44.37 -9.69 78.55
CA MET A 248 44.31 -10.89 79.37
C MET A 248 45.66 -11.62 79.43
N ALA A 249 46.38 -11.69 78.30
CA ALA A 249 47.72 -12.28 78.25
C ALA A 249 48.73 -11.47 79.09
N MET A 250 48.66 -10.14 79.06
CA MET A 250 49.51 -9.27 79.87
C MET A 250 49.22 -9.41 81.37
N LYS A 251 47.94 -9.43 81.76
CA LYS A 251 47.52 -9.71 83.15
C LYS A 251 47.98 -11.08 83.62
N LEU A 252 47.88 -12.10 82.77
CA LEU A 252 48.36 -13.45 83.09
C LEU A 252 49.89 -13.48 83.29
N ALA A 253 50.65 -12.78 82.45
CA ALA A 253 52.10 -12.68 82.58
C ALA A 253 52.51 -11.96 83.87
N LEU A 254 51.84 -10.85 84.21
CA LEU A 254 52.05 -10.14 85.48
C LEU A 254 51.75 -11.04 86.68
N GLN A 255 50.62 -11.76 86.66
CA GLN A 255 50.25 -12.68 87.72
C GLN A 255 51.28 -13.81 87.88
N LYS A 256 51.82 -14.34 86.77
CA LYS A 256 52.90 -15.33 86.80
C LYS A 256 54.17 -14.78 87.46
N SER A 257 54.55 -13.53 87.17
CA SER A 257 55.69 -12.86 87.80
C SER A 257 55.49 -12.67 89.30
N GLN A 258 54.32 -12.17 89.71
CA GLN A 258 53.98 -11.99 91.13
C GLN A 258 53.96 -13.32 91.88
N ASN A 259 53.42 -14.38 91.26
CA ASN A 259 53.47 -15.73 91.84
C ASN A 259 54.90 -16.25 91.98
N ALA A 260 55.80 -15.94 91.02
CA ALA A 260 57.20 -16.32 91.12
C ALA A 260 57.93 -15.56 92.24
N GLU A 261 57.65 -14.27 92.40
CA GLU A 261 58.18 -13.43 93.47
C GLU A 261 57.71 -13.91 94.85
N LEU A 262 56.41 -14.21 95.00
CA LEU A 262 55.86 -14.80 96.23
C LEU A 262 56.52 -16.14 96.56
N ARG A 263 56.73 -17.00 95.56
CA ARG A 263 57.45 -18.27 95.76
C ARG A 263 58.89 -18.03 96.22
N SER A 264 59.60 -17.07 95.64
CA SER A 264 60.95 -16.68 96.05
C SER A 264 60.98 -16.15 97.49
N HIS A 265 60.03 -15.30 97.87
CA HIS A 265 59.89 -14.82 99.24
C HIS A 265 59.61 -15.95 100.24
N LEU A 266 58.70 -16.86 99.90
CA LEU A 266 58.40 -18.04 100.73
C LEU A 266 59.65 -18.92 100.90
N GLU A 267 60.38 -19.19 99.82
CA GLU A 267 61.63 -19.95 99.87
C GLU A 267 62.68 -19.25 100.74
N GLY A 268 62.80 -17.92 100.63
CA GLY A 268 63.68 -17.12 101.47
C GLY A 268 63.31 -17.19 102.96
N LEU A 269 62.02 -17.11 103.29
CA LEU A 269 61.53 -17.26 104.66
C LEU A 269 61.77 -18.68 105.20
N CYS A 270 61.55 -19.72 104.39
CA CYS A 270 61.86 -21.10 104.78
C CYS A 270 63.35 -21.25 105.14
N LYS A 271 64.26 -20.70 104.33
CA LYS A 271 65.70 -20.72 104.62
C LYS A 271 66.06 -19.96 105.91
N GLN A 272 65.39 -18.84 106.19
CA GLN A 272 65.58 -18.11 107.46
C GLN A 272 65.10 -18.91 108.66
N ILE A 273 63.94 -19.57 108.56
CA ILE A 273 63.40 -20.43 109.63
C ILE A 273 64.33 -21.63 109.87
N GLU A 274 64.83 -22.27 108.81
CA GLU A 274 65.82 -23.35 108.91
C GLU A 274 67.10 -22.86 109.62
N GLY A 275 67.61 -21.69 109.24
CA GLY A 275 68.76 -21.06 109.91
C GLY A 275 68.51 -20.81 111.40
N LEU A 276 67.38 -20.20 111.76
CA LEU A 276 66.99 -19.98 113.15
C LEU A 276 66.79 -21.28 113.92
N THR A 277 66.26 -22.33 113.28
CA THR A 277 66.09 -23.65 113.89
C THR A 277 67.46 -24.26 114.22
N ASN A 278 68.40 -24.20 113.29
CA ASN A 278 69.79 -24.65 113.50
C ASN A 278 70.47 -23.85 114.62
N ASP A 279 70.31 -22.53 114.65
CA ASP A 279 70.88 -21.67 115.71
C ASP A 279 70.30 -22.01 117.09
N VAL A 280 69.00 -22.31 117.17
CA VAL A 280 68.33 -22.78 118.39
C VAL A 280 68.88 -24.15 118.81
N GLU A 281 69.08 -25.08 117.88
CA GLU A 281 69.68 -26.39 118.16
C GLU A 281 71.11 -26.26 118.70
N ILE A 282 71.97 -25.46 118.05
CA ILE A 282 73.35 -25.19 118.51
C ILE A 282 73.35 -24.53 119.89
N SER A 283 72.49 -23.54 120.12
CA SER A 283 72.36 -22.88 121.41
C SER A 283 71.90 -23.86 122.49
N ASN A 284 70.94 -24.75 122.17
CA ASN A 284 70.46 -25.77 123.09
C ASN A 284 71.55 -26.82 123.41
N GLU A 285 72.34 -27.24 122.41
CA GLU A 285 73.53 -28.08 122.63
C GLU A 285 74.56 -27.37 123.52
N MET A 286 74.88 -26.09 123.25
CA MET A 286 75.82 -25.32 124.07
C MET A 286 75.32 -25.18 125.52
N LEU A 287 74.02 -24.92 125.74
CA LEU A 287 73.42 -24.90 127.07
C LEU A 287 73.53 -26.25 127.76
N TYR A 288 73.31 -27.34 127.02
CA TYR A 288 73.48 -28.71 127.52
C TYR A 288 74.95 -28.97 127.95
N PHE A 289 75.93 -28.62 127.11
CA PHE A 289 77.37 -28.73 127.44
C PHE A 289 77.79 -27.85 128.62
N SER A 290 77.29 -26.62 128.70
CA SER A 290 77.55 -25.70 129.81
C SER A 290 76.96 -26.22 131.12
N SER A 291 75.73 -26.75 131.07
CA SER A 291 75.08 -27.41 132.20
C SER A 291 75.87 -28.64 132.68
N MET A 292 76.31 -29.48 131.74
CA MET A 292 77.11 -30.67 132.03
C MET A 292 78.48 -30.30 132.62
N SER A 293 79.15 -29.28 132.07
CA SER A 293 80.42 -28.76 132.61
C SER A 293 80.26 -28.16 134.00
N LYS A 294 79.19 -27.39 134.26
CA LYS A 294 78.86 -26.90 135.60
C LYS A 294 78.65 -28.08 136.57
N ALA A 295 77.90 -29.10 136.16
CA ALA A 295 77.69 -30.30 136.97
C ALA A 295 79.01 -31.03 137.27
N ILE A 296 79.90 -31.20 136.27
CA ILE A 296 81.24 -31.80 136.45
C ILE A 296 82.10 -30.96 137.39
N TRP A 297 82.08 -29.62 137.26
CA TRP A 297 82.82 -28.71 138.13
C TRP A 297 82.31 -28.79 139.57
N TYR A 298 80.99 -28.78 139.79
CA TYR A 298 80.39 -28.99 141.11
C TYR A 298 80.77 -30.35 141.71
N LEU A 299 80.72 -31.43 140.94
CA LEU A 299 81.13 -32.77 141.39
C LEU A 299 82.63 -32.82 141.72
N SER A 300 83.49 -32.19 140.91
CA SER A 300 84.93 -32.13 141.13
C SER A 300 85.29 -31.28 142.33
N PHE A 301 84.66 -30.11 142.50
CA PHE A 301 84.83 -29.25 143.67
C PHE A 301 84.36 -29.93 144.95
N TRP A 302 83.21 -30.63 144.91
CA TRP A 302 82.74 -31.43 146.04
C TRP A 302 83.71 -32.57 146.34
N SER A 303 84.21 -33.28 145.34
CA SER A 303 85.23 -34.33 145.50
C SER A 303 86.52 -33.78 146.14
N LEU A 304 87.02 -32.63 145.68
CA LEU A 304 88.20 -31.96 146.22
C LEU A 304 87.98 -31.47 147.66
N PHE A 305 86.78 -30.95 147.96
CA PHE A 305 86.37 -30.57 149.31
C PHE A 305 86.30 -31.79 150.25
N LEU A 306 85.83 -32.94 149.77
CA LEU A 306 85.91 -34.20 150.52
C LEU A 306 87.37 -34.64 150.74
N HIS A 307 88.22 -34.55 149.71
CA HIS A 307 89.63 -34.94 149.78
C HIS A 307 90.44 -34.05 150.73
N THR A 308 90.28 -32.72 150.68
CA THR A 308 90.92 -31.78 151.63
C THR A 308 90.42 -31.99 153.06
N ARG A 309 89.13 -32.30 153.23
CA ARG A 309 88.59 -32.67 154.55
C ARG A 309 89.15 -34.00 155.08
N GLN A 310 89.57 -34.91 154.21
CA GLN A 310 90.30 -36.13 154.60
C GLN A 310 91.80 -35.87 154.84
N GLY A 311 92.46 -35.04 154.02
CA GLY A 311 93.89 -34.71 154.16
C GLY A 311 94.21 -33.82 155.37
N CYS A 312 93.34 -32.88 155.75
CA CYS A 312 93.51 -32.11 156.99
C CYS A 312 93.18 -32.92 158.26
N LYS A 313 92.50 -34.07 158.14
CA LYS A 313 92.29 -34.97 159.28
C LYS A 313 93.50 -35.87 159.56
N SER A 314 94.50 -35.95 158.68
CA SER A 314 95.69 -36.79 158.87
C SER A 314 96.95 -36.02 159.30
N MET A 315 96.82 -34.75 159.70
CA MET A 315 97.94 -33.94 160.22
C MET A 315 97.69 -33.42 161.66
N LEU A 316 96.85 -34.15 162.40
CA LEU A 316 96.65 -34.05 163.85
C LEU A 316 96.90 -35.43 164.47
#